data_AF-B2VBB0-F1
#
_entry.id   AF-B2VBB0-F1
#
_cell.length_a   1.000
_cell.length_b   1.000
_cell.length_c   1.000
_cell.angle_alpha   90.00
_cell.angle_beta   90.00
_cell.angle_gamma   90.00
#
_symmetry.space_group_name_H-M   'P 1'
#
loop_
_entity.id
_entity.type
_entity.pdbx_description
1 polymer ?
#
loop_
_entity_poly.entity_id
_entity_poly.type
_entity_poly.pdbx_seq_one_letter_code
_entity_poly.pdbx_strand_id
1 'polypeptide(L)'
;MKDKFKGFYSPKDDDIQKIWNSDKTLFIFDANCLLNLYKCEPQTRDDIFNVMENISDRSGFPFQTCFEYQRGRITVINESIKKLNDIKGSLKKIGTNTENALSDNGVKIHLYTRLAEELSKFQEEINKPLTDFIKNHIEPRLQSAISISEKDFIREKIDSIVLDKCGEAPDQEQINKINSEGEDRYRNFTPPGFNDEKKSSRSYYSGVFFEDKFGDLYLWKEVIEKSKSENVKNVVLISDDRKSDWWYIPEKNKPKGPLEALQTEIYKNSHIENFKLLNQSSFLYEAKKYRKGINIHEESVKEIQAIQSENHDEFIKKYEASDLSRHQKNKIMKLFYGENEYNTVKYNPKFIDREIPLVSFTESSSHIPSQDRKLTYASNVLEHEINEFSNRLSELTSQFSELNYKKKNYHDDEFEEVDYQLQYEIKKLLSRIQINIKILKNHKHQLEFFNTNTTTTLTSDLYSDLRECAEKIDILSSFRM
;
A
#
# COMPACT_ATOMS: atom_id res chain seq x y z
N MET A 1 13.86 35.29 -0.29
CA MET A 1 13.82 33.87 -0.73
C MET A 1 12.42 33.29 -0.63
N LYS A 2 11.76 33.34 0.54
CA LYS A 2 10.42 32.78 0.76
C LYS A 2 9.40 33.12 -0.33
N ASP A 3 9.26 34.40 -0.69
CA ASP A 3 8.25 34.81 -1.68
C ASP A 3 8.49 34.23 -3.08
N LYS A 4 9.77 34.10 -3.49
CA LYS A 4 10.14 33.55 -4.81
C LYS A 4 10.10 32.02 -4.86
N PHE A 5 10.21 31.35 -3.71
CA PHE A 5 10.30 29.90 -3.59
C PHE A 5 9.19 29.34 -2.70
N LYS A 6 8.01 29.98 -2.73
CA LYS A 6 6.89 29.67 -1.85
C LYS A 6 6.48 28.19 -1.91
N GLY A 7 6.62 27.55 -3.07
CA GLY A 7 6.31 26.13 -3.25
C GLY A 7 7.20 25.14 -2.47
N PHE A 8 8.31 25.59 -1.89
CA PHE A 8 9.16 24.76 -1.02
C PHE A 8 8.78 24.84 0.47
N TYR A 9 7.79 25.66 0.83
CA TYR A 9 7.43 25.91 2.24
C TYR A 9 6.04 25.38 2.55
N SER A 10 5.95 24.50 3.54
CA SER A 10 4.68 24.06 4.13
C SER A 10 4.19 25.04 5.21
N PRO A 11 2.87 25.18 5.40
CA PRO A 11 2.31 25.93 6.54
C PRO A 11 2.78 25.36 7.88
N LYS A 12 3.04 26.23 8.88
CA LYS A 12 3.41 25.82 10.24
C LYS A 12 2.18 25.45 11.08
N ASP A 13 2.37 24.73 12.18
CA ASP A 13 1.28 24.26 13.06
C ASP A 13 0.30 25.35 13.53
N ASP A 14 0.80 26.51 13.99
CA ASP A 14 -0.06 27.64 14.39
C ASP A 14 -0.87 28.22 13.22
N ASP A 15 -0.37 28.04 12.00
CA ASP A 15 -1.06 28.45 10.77
C ASP A 15 -2.06 27.37 10.32
N ILE A 16 -1.86 26.09 10.67
CA ILE A 16 -2.82 25.01 10.38
C ILE A 16 -4.15 25.25 11.10
N GLN A 17 -4.11 25.63 12.39
CA GLN A 17 -5.34 25.94 13.12
C GLN A 17 -6.10 27.12 12.50
N LYS A 18 -5.36 28.15 12.03
CA LYS A 18 -5.95 29.30 11.33
C LYS A 18 -6.55 28.90 9.99
N ILE A 19 -5.86 28.05 9.22
CA ILE A 19 -6.38 27.49 7.96
C ILE A 19 -7.69 26.75 8.23
N TRP A 20 -7.73 25.83 9.19
CA TRP A 20 -8.94 25.06 9.48
C TRP A 20 -10.14 25.91 9.92
N ASN A 21 -9.89 27.00 10.64
CA ASN A 21 -10.95 27.87 11.19
C ASN A 21 -11.25 29.11 10.33
N SER A 22 -10.52 29.34 9.23
CA SER A 22 -10.80 30.47 8.34
C SER A 22 -11.99 30.18 7.42
N ASP A 23 -12.89 31.15 7.29
CA ASP A 23 -14.01 31.10 6.34
C ASP A 23 -13.54 31.17 4.87
N LYS A 24 -12.28 31.57 4.64
CA LYS A 24 -11.64 31.63 3.31
C LYS A 24 -10.86 30.37 2.96
N THR A 25 -11.16 29.26 3.62
CA THR A 25 -10.55 27.97 3.32
C THR A 25 -11.48 27.14 2.46
N LEU A 26 -10.95 26.62 1.36
CA LEU A 26 -11.62 25.69 0.47
C LEU A 26 -11.07 24.28 0.68
N PHE A 27 -11.93 23.36 1.10
CA PHE A 27 -11.62 21.93 1.20
C PHE A 27 -12.07 21.23 -0.06
N ILE A 28 -11.17 20.53 -0.74
CA ILE A 28 -11.47 19.81 -1.98
C ILE A 28 -11.24 18.33 -1.73
N PHE A 29 -12.21 17.50 -2.06
CA PHE A 29 -12.08 16.05 -1.94
C PHE A 29 -11.75 15.43 -3.30
N ASP A 30 -10.84 14.46 -3.28
CA ASP A 30 -10.63 13.53 -4.38
C ASP A 30 -11.71 12.43 -4.35
N ALA A 31 -11.97 11.81 -5.50
CA ALA A 31 -12.93 10.73 -5.66
C ALA A 31 -12.55 9.51 -4.80
N ASN A 32 -11.26 9.20 -4.66
CA ASN A 32 -10.80 8.07 -3.86
C ASN A 32 -11.22 8.17 -2.38
N CYS A 33 -11.22 9.38 -1.80
CA CYS A 33 -11.66 9.62 -0.43
C CYS A 33 -13.17 9.37 -0.25
N LEU A 34 -13.96 9.73 -1.26
CA LEU A 34 -15.40 9.47 -1.27
C LEU A 34 -15.68 7.97 -1.46
N LEU A 35 -14.94 7.30 -2.35
CA LEU A 35 -15.08 5.87 -2.58
C LEU A 35 -14.69 5.02 -1.36
N ASN A 36 -13.73 5.48 -0.55
CA ASN A 36 -13.34 4.78 0.68
C ASN A 36 -14.49 4.67 1.70
N LEU A 37 -15.51 5.54 1.66
CA LEU A 37 -16.68 5.45 2.56
C LEU A 37 -17.42 4.10 2.44
N TYR A 38 -17.36 3.47 1.27
CA TYR A 38 -17.92 2.14 1.01
C TYR A 38 -17.11 0.98 1.61
N LYS A 39 -15.85 1.22 1.95
CA LYS A 39 -14.93 0.25 2.58
C LYS A 39 -14.93 0.34 4.10
N CYS A 40 -15.39 1.47 4.64
CA CYS A 40 -15.35 1.77 6.07
C CYS A 40 -16.43 1.03 6.88
N GLU A 41 -16.11 0.70 8.11
CA GLU A 41 -17.07 0.39 9.17
C GLU A 41 -18.03 1.57 9.39
N PRO A 42 -19.26 1.31 9.90
CA PRO A 42 -20.24 2.36 10.14
C PRO A 42 -19.71 3.53 10.96
N GLN A 43 -18.98 3.26 12.05
CA GLN A 43 -18.44 4.31 12.93
C GLN A 43 -17.47 5.24 12.20
N THR A 44 -16.54 4.68 11.44
CA THR A 44 -15.54 5.44 10.67
C THR A 44 -16.20 6.30 9.61
N ARG A 45 -17.22 5.76 8.96
CA ARG A 45 -18.03 6.48 7.98
C ARG A 45 -18.77 7.66 8.61
N ASP A 46 -19.39 7.46 9.77
CA ASP A 46 -20.11 8.50 10.49
C ASP A 46 -19.15 9.60 10.98
N ASP A 47 -17.97 9.24 11.47
CA ASP A 47 -16.92 10.20 11.83
C ASP A 47 -16.49 11.05 10.62
N ILE A 48 -16.29 10.45 9.44
CA ILE A 48 -15.95 11.19 8.22
C ILE A 48 -17.09 12.11 7.79
N PHE A 49 -18.33 11.61 7.78
CA PHE A 49 -19.48 12.44 7.42
C PHE A 49 -19.66 13.63 8.35
N ASN A 50 -19.50 13.43 9.66
CA ASN A 50 -19.57 14.52 10.64
C ASN A 50 -18.56 15.63 10.30
N VAL A 51 -17.33 15.28 9.93
CA VAL A 51 -16.35 16.29 9.50
C VAL A 51 -16.77 16.97 8.20
N MET A 52 -17.17 16.20 7.18
CA MET A 52 -17.58 16.74 5.88
C MET A 52 -18.78 17.68 5.99
N GLU A 53 -19.77 17.34 6.82
CA GLU A 53 -20.93 18.19 7.09
C GLU A 53 -20.52 19.49 7.77
N ASN A 54 -19.65 19.42 8.78
CA ASN A 54 -19.18 20.59 9.53
C ASN A 54 -18.40 21.59 8.67
N ILE A 55 -17.79 21.13 7.57
CA ILE A 55 -17.04 21.98 6.63
C ILE A 55 -17.74 22.10 5.27
N SER A 56 -18.99 21.66 5.15
CA SER A 56 -19.69 21.55 3.87
C SER A 56 -19.78 22.89 3.14
N ASP A 57 -20.05 24.00 3.83
CA ASP A 57 -20.10 25.36 3.27
C ASP A 57 -18.77 25.85 2.68
N ARG A 58 -17.69 25.20 3.08
CA ARG A 58 -16.31 25.47 2.66
C ARG A 58 -15.73 24.36 1.80
N SER A 59 -16.57 23.44 1.32
CA SER A 59 -16.15 22.31 0.50
C SER A 59 -16.42 22.57 -0.98
N GLY A 60 -15.45 22.23 -1.83
CA GLY A 60 -15.58 22.24 -3.28
C GLY A 60 -15.46 20.83 -3.84
N PHE A 61 -16.35 20.50 -4.77
CA PHE A 61 -16.35 19.19 -5.43
C PHE A 61 -16.11 19.40 -6.93
N PRO A 62 -14.88 19.21 -7.42
CA PRO A 62 -14.58 19.19 -8.85
C PRO A 62 -15.52 18.24 -9.61
N PHE A 63 -15.91 18.61 -10.83
CA PHE A 63 -16.64 17.73 -11.72
C PHE A 63 -15.92 16.40 -11.88
N GLN A 64 -14.59 16.41 -12.09
CA GLN A 64 -13.80 15.18 -12.17
C GLN A 64 -13.95 14.29 -10.92
N THR A 65 -13.93 14.86 -9.71
CA THR A 65 -14.16 14.12 -8.45
C THR A 65 -15.53 13.45 -8.47
N CYS A 66 -16.58 14.21 -8.77
CA CYS A 66 -17.95 13.68 -8.79
C CYS A 66 -18.13 12.63 -9.89
N PHE A 67 -17.54 12.83 -11.06
CA PHE A 67 -17.59 11.92 -12.19
C PHE A 67 -16.92 10.58 -11.89
N GLU A 68 -15.69 10.60 -11.36
CA GLU A 68 -14.97 9.39 -10.97
C GLU A 68 -15.66 8.64 -9.83
N TYR A 69 -16.16 9.38 -8.84
CA TYR A 69 -16.96 8.80 -7.76
C TYR A 69 -18.20 8.06 -8.29
N GLN A 70 -18.99 8.71 -9.15
CA GLN A 70 -20.21 8.10 -9.70
C GLN A 70 -19.91 6.84 -10.52
N ARG A 71 -18.80 6.83 -11.26
CA ARG A 71 -18.37 5.66 -12.05
C ARG A 71 -17.79 4.53 -11.19
N GLY A 72 -17.08 4.89 -10.13
CA GLY A 72 -16.38 3.93 -9.27
C GLY A 72 -17.27 3.27 -8.22
N ARG A 73 -18.34 3.94 -7.75
CA ARG A 73 -19.07 3.52 -6.53
C ARG A 73 -19.56 2.07 -6.57
N ILE A 74 -20.21 1.65 -7.65
CA ILE A 74 -20.79 0.30 -7.78
C ILE A 74 -19.69 -0.76 -7.78
N THR A 75 -18.57 -0.47 -8.44
CA THR A 75 -17.40 -1.36 -8.46
C THR A 75 -16.86 -1.56 -7.05
N VAL A 76 -16.66 -0.48 -6.29
CA VAL A 76 -16.13 -0.55 -4.92
C VAL A 76 -17.09 -1.26 -3.96
N ILE A 77 -18.40 -1.02 -4.09
CA ILE A 77 -19.43 -1.75 -3.32
C ILE A 77 -19.33 -3.26 -3.60
N ASN A 78 -19.28 -3.65 -4.87
CA ASN A 78 -19.20 -5.06 -5.26
C ASN A 78 -17.89 -5.72 -4.81
N GLU A 79 -16.76 -5.00 -4.87
CA GLU A 79 -15.48 -5.46 -4.35
C GLU A 79 -15.52 -5.70 -2.83
N SER A 80 -16.16 -4.79 -2.08
CA SER A 80 -16.36 -4.94 -0.63
C SER A 80 -17.18 -6.19 -0.30
N ILE A 81 -18.31 -6.39 -0.98
CA ILE A 81 -19.16 -7.60 -0.85
C ILE A 81 -18.36 -8.86 -1.20
N LYS A 82 -17.60 -8.83 -2.29
CA LYS A 82 -16.78 -9.96 -2.73
C LYS A 82 -15.72 -10.32 -1.68
N LYS A 83 -14.96 -9.36 -1.17
CA LYS A 83 -13.94 -9.59 -0.14
C LYS A 83 -14.52 -10.23 1.12
N LEU A 84 -15.70 -9.79 1.58
CA LEU A 84 -16.40 -10.40 2.72
C LEU A 84 -16.84 -11.83 2.43
N ASN A 85 -17.34 -12.11 1.22
CA ASN A 85 -17.68 -13.46 0.79
C ASN A 85 -16.46 -14.37 0.69
N ASP A 86 -15.32 -13.86 0.21
CA ASP A 86 -14.06 -14.61 0.12
C ASP A 86 -13.53 -14.97 1.51
N ILE A 87 -13.63 -14.06 2.49
CA ILE A 87 -13.32 -14.33 3.90
C ILE A 87 -14.25 -15.41 4.45
N LYS A 88 -15.57 -15.26 4.24
CA LYS A 88 -16.57 -16.26 4.67
C LYS A 88 -16.28 -17.64 4.08
N GLY A 89 -15.98 -17.70 2.78
CA GLY A 89 -15.64 -18.93 2.08
C GLY A 89 -14.34 -19.56 2.59
N SER A 90 -13.32 -18.75 2.88
CA SER A 90 -12.05 -19.23 3.43
C SER A 90 -12.22 -19.82 4.83
N LEU A 91 -13.00 -19.17 5.70
CA LEU A 91 -13.31 -19.70 7.04
C LEU A 91 -14.10 -21.01 6.98
N LYS A 92 -15.09 -21.11 6.07
CA LYS A 92 -15.83 -22.37 5.84
C LYS A 92 -14.91 -23.49 5.35
N LYS A 93 -13.95 -23.19 4.48
CA LYS A 93 -12.97 -24.17 3.98
C LYS A 93 -12.09 -24.72 5.12
N ILE A 94 -11.76 -23.92 6.12
CA ILE A 94 -11.01 -24.42 7.30
C ILE A 94 -11.83 -25.50 8.03
N GLY A 95 -13.13 -25.27 8.22
CA GLY A 95 -14.02 -26.26 8.83
C GLY A 95 -14.12 -27.54 8.00
N THR A 96 -14.40 -27.42 6.69
CA THR A 96 -14.52 -28.60 5.80
C THR A 96 -13.21 -29.37 5.65
N ASN A 97 -12.06 -28.68 5.62
CA ASN A 97 -10.77 -29.36 5.53
C ASN A 97 -10.45 -30.13 6.82
N THR A 98 -10.86 -29.59 7.98
CA THR A 98 -10.77 -30.31 9.25
C THR A 98 -11.67 -31.55 9.25
N GLU A 99 -12.90 -31.44 8.74
CA GLU A 99 -13.81 -32.58 8.57
C GLU A 99 -13.23 -33.66 7.65
N ASN A 100 -12.70 -33.26 6.49
CA ASN A 100 -12.09 -34.17 5.53
C ASN A 100 -10.83 -34.84 6.10
N ALA A 101 -9.91 -34.09 6.72
CA ALA A 101 -8.69 -34.67 7.30
C ALA A 101 -8.97 -35.75 8.37
N LEU A 102 -10.11 -35.63 9.06
CA LEU A 102 -10.53 -36.54 10.12
C LEU A 102 -11.42 -37.69 9.63
N SER A 103 -11.97 -37.58 8.41
CA SER A 103 -12.80 -38.62 7.76
C SER A 103 -12.04 -39.40 6.66
N ASP A 104 -11.14 -38.76 5.92
CA ASP A 104 -10.33 -39.33 4.83
C ASP A 104 -9.23 -40.28 5.32
N ASN A 105 -8.87 -40.26 6.62
CA ASN A 105 -8.09 -41.33 7.27
C ASN A 105 -8.92 -42.61 7.49
N GLY A 106 -9.96 -42.80 6.66
CA GLY A 106 -10.87 -43.93 6.62
C GLY A 106 -10.18 -45.23 6.21
N VAL A 107 -9.37 -45.80 7.10
CA VAL A 107 -9.32 -47.24 7.32
C VAL A 107 -9.16 -47.46 8.83
N LYS A 108 -10.31 -47.63 9.52
CA LYS A 108 -10.48 -48.11 10.93
C LYS A 108 -10.71 -47.12 12.08
N ILE A 109 -10.95 -45.82 11.87
CA ILE A 109 -11.35 -44.92 13.00
C ILE A 109 -12.62 -45.43 13.73
N HIS A 110 -13.58 -46.01 13.00
CA HIS A 110 -14.78 -46.64 13.57
C HIS A 110 -14.49 -47.90 14.43
N LEU A 111 -13.28 -48.48 14.34
CA LEU A 111 -12.85 -49.57 15.24
C LEU A 111 -12.31 -49.05 16.58
N TYR A 112 -12.11 -47.74 16.71
CA TYR A 112 -11.63 -47.07 17.93
C TYR A 112 -12.68 -46.08 18.41
N THR A 113 -13.80 -46.57 18.95
CA THR A 113 -14.97 -45.78 19.33
C THR A 113 -14.63 -44.55 20.20
N ARG A 114 -13.72 -44.72 21.16
CA ARG A 114 -13.25 -43.62 22.03
C ARG A 114 -12.47 -42.54 21.26
N LEU A 115 -11.60 -42.94 20.34
CA LEU A 115 -10.86 -41.99 19.50
C LEU A 115 -11.81 -41.26 18.55
N ALA A 116 -12.81 -41.95 18.01
CA ALA A 116 -13.83 -41.33 17.17
C ALA A 116 -14.64 -40.27 17.93
N GLU A 117 -14.99 -40.53 19.19
CA GLU A 117 -15.63 -39.55 20.08
C GLU A 117 -14.72 -38.35 20.39
N GLU A 118 -13.44 -38.59 20.70
CA GLU A 118 -12.45 -37.53 20.97
C GLU A 118 -12.23 -36.64 19.74
N LEU A 119 -12.14 -37.24 18.53
CA LEU A 119 -12.03 -36.50 17.27
C LEU A 119 -13.29 -35.71 16.93
N SER A 120 -14.48 -36.29 17.18
CA SER A 120 -15.75 -35.58 16.94
C SER A 120 -15.89 -34.36 17.86
N LYS A 121 -15.47 -34.48 19.13
CA LYS A 121 -15.44 -33.35 20.07
C LYS A 121 -14.45 -32.27 19.60
N PHE A 122 -13.25 -32.67 19.19
CA PHE A 122 -12.25 -31.73 18.67
C PHE A 122 -12.73 -31.01 17.40
N GLN A 123 -13.45 -31.69 16.51
CA GLN A 123 -14.10 -31.06 15.36
C GLN A 123 -15.10 -29.99 15.79
N GLU A 124 -15.95 -30.30 16.77
CA GLU A 124 -16.91 -29.34 17.30
C GLU A 124 -16.22 -28.12 17.93
N GLU A 125 -15.13 -28.34 18.67
CA GLU A 125 -14.30 -27.28 19.26
C GLU A 125 -13.66 -26.34 18.21
N ILE A 126 -13.44 -26.81 16.98
CA ILE A 126 -12.94 -25.99 15.86
C ILE A 126 -14.10 -25.33 15.09
N ASN A 127 -15.10 -26.11 14.71
CA ASN A 127 -16.17 -25.69 13.81
C ASN A 127 -17.12 -24.69 14.48
N LYS A 128 -17.35 -24.81 15.79
CA LYS A 128 -18.25 -23.91 16.53
C LYS A 128 -17.71 -22.48 16.57
N PRO A 129 -16.46 -22.20 17.02
CA PRO A 129 -15.89 -20.86 16.94
C PRO A 129 -15.88 -20.27 15.52
N LEU A 130 -15.59 -21.07 14.49
CA LEU A 130 -15.63 -20.62 13.09
C LEU A 130 -17.03 -20.17 12.68
N THR A 131 -18.04 -20.99 12.97
CA THR A 131 -19.44 -20.71 12.65
C THR A 131 -19.95 -19.50 13.40
N ASP A 132 -19.66 -19.42 14.70
CA ASP A 132 -20.03 -18.29 15.55
C ASP A 132 -19.34 -17.00 15.06
N PHE A 133 -18.08 -17.07 14.66
CA PHE A 133 -17.36 -15.91 14.13
C PHE A 133 -17.96 -15.42 12.80
N ILE A 134 -18.26 -16.34 11.89
CA ILE A 134 -18.93 -16.00 10.62
C ILE A 134 -20.27 -15.32 10.89
N LYS A 135 -21.10 -15.92 11.75
CA LYS A 135 -22.45 -15.44 12.07
C LYS A 135 -22.43 -14.09 12.77
N ASN A 136 -21.53 -13.89 13.72
CA ASN A 136 -21.54 -12.71 14.60
C ASN A 136 -20.71 -11.55 14.05
N HIS A 137 -19.72 -11.80 13.18
CA HIS A 137 -18.82 -10.75 12.69
C HIS A 137 -18.84 -10.57 11.18
N ILE A 138 -18.96 -11.63 10.38
CA ILE A 138 -18.89 -11.52 8.92
C ILE A 138 -20.26 -11.27 8.29
N GLU A 139 -21.29 -12.02 8.70
CA GLU A 139 -22.64 -11.89 8.14
C GLU A 139 -23.26 -10.50 8.38
N PRO A 140 -23.13 -9.85 9.54
CA PRO A 140 -23.67 -8.50 9.73
C PRO A 140 -23.02 -7.47 8.81
N ARG A 141 -21.71 -7.59 8.57
CA ARG A 141 -20.98 -6.73 7.62
C ARG A 141 -21.42 -6.97 6.19
N LEU A 142 -21.61 -8.23 5.82
CA LEU A 142 -22.11 -8.60 4.49
C LEU A 142 -23.52 -8.06 4.25
N GLN A 143 -24.43 -8.20 5.22
CA GLN A 143 -25.78 -7.65 5.13
C GLN A 143 -25.76 -6.12 5.03
N SER A 144 -24.90 -5.45 5.80
CA SER A 144 -24.70 -4.00 5.71
C SER A 144 -24.23 -3.59 4.30
N ALA A 145 -23.22 -4.28 3.74
CA ALA A 145 -22.71 -4.01 2.40
C ALA A 145 -23.76 -4.27 1.29
N ILE A 146 -24.58 -5.32 1.43
CA ILE A 146 -25.70 -5.60 0.52
C ILE A 146 -26.76 -4.50 0.60
N SER A 147 -27.13 -4.07 1.81
CA SER A 147 -28.08 -2.97 2.02
C SER A 147 -27.59 -1.65 1.39
N ILE A 148 -26.28 -1.37 1.48
CA ILE A 148 -25.64 -0.25 0.78
C ILE A 148 -25.78 -0.41 -0.74
N SER A 149 -25.63 -1.61 -1.28
CA SER A 149 -25.81 -1.86 -2.72
C SER A 149 -27.24 -1.61 -3.21
N GLU A 150 -28.25 -1.92 -2.38
CA GLU A 150 -29.67 -1.80 -2.73
C GLU A 150 -30.18 -0.35 -2.66
N LYS A 151 -29.83 0.40 -1.61
CA LYS A 151 -30.37 1.74 -1.36
C LYS A 151 -29.34 2.86 -1.51
N ASP A 152 -28.06 2.55 -1.36
CA ASP A 152 -26.93 3.49 -1.43
C ASP A 152 -27.14 4.78 -0.62
N PHE A 153 -27.46 4.63 0.67
CA PHE A 153 -27.60 5.77 1.60
C PHE A 153 -26.31 6.61 1.73
N ILE A 154 -25.15 6.03 1.39
CA ILE A 154 -23.85 6.73 1.36
C ILE A 154 -23.89 7.79 0.26
N ARG A 155 -24.35 7.42 -0.93
CA ARG A 155 -24.56 8.37 -2.01
C ARG A 155 -25.59 9.44 -1.63
N GLU A 156 -26.72 9.08 -1.03
CA GLU A 156 -27.72 10.06 -0.58
C GLU A 156 -27.11 11.10 0.39
N LYS A 157 -26.26 10.63 1.31
CA LYS A 157 -25.56 11.49 2.25
C LYS A 157 -24.55 12.40 1.55
N ILE A 158 -23.77 11.88 0.61
CA ILE A 158 -22.84 12.67 -0.20
C ILE A 158 -23.60 13.72 -1.02
N ASP A 159 -24.69 13.34 -1.69
CA ASP A 159 -25.53 14.25 -2.47
C ASP A 159 -26.06 15.40 -1.58
N SER A 160 -26.39 15.14 -0.32
CA SER A 160 -26.82 16.18 0.65
C SER A 160 -25.70 17.13 1.12
N ILE A 161 -24.44 16.71 1.03
CA ILE A 161 -23.26 17.54 1.38
C ILE A 161 -22.79 18.34 0.16
N VAL A 162 -22.80 17.70 -1.01
CA VAL A 162 -22.39 18.29 -2.29
C VAL A 162 -23.41 19.30 -2.77
N LEU A 163 -24.71 18.98 -2.74
CA LEU A 163 -25.80 19.82 -3.24
C LEU A 163 -25.48 20.40 -4.63
N ASP A 164 -25.36 21.72 -4.72
CA ASP A 164 -25.07 22.51 -5.92
C ASP A 164 -23.57 22.84 -6.08
N LYS A 165 -22.69 22.28 -5.25
CA LYS A 165 -21.24 22.58 -5.21
C LYS A 165 -20.40 21.72 -6.15
N CYS A 166 -21.03 20.82 -6.90
CA CYS A 166 -20.38 20.06 -7.97
C CYS A 166 -19.92 21.01 -9.09
N GLY A 167 -18.72 20.78 -9.62
CA GLY A 167 -18.23 21.50 -10.79
C GLY A 167 -19.12 21.30 -12.02
N GLU A 168 -19.12 22.29 -12.90
CA GLU A 168 -19.81 22.20 -14.19
C GLU A 168 -19.13 21.15 -15.08
N ALA A 169 -19.93 20.44 -15.88
CA ALA A 169 -19.39 19.50 -16.84
C ALA A 169 -18.58 20.26 -17.91
N PRO A 170 -17.33 19.88 -18.18
CA PRO A 170 -16.53 20.53 -19.21
C PRO A 170 -17.06 20.17 -20.59
N ASP A 171 -16.80 21.02 -21.58
CA ASP A 171 -17.02 20.69 -22.99
C ASP A 171 -15.84 19.95 -23.62
N GLN A 172 -16.03 19.43 -24.84
CA GLN A 172 -15.00 18.67 -25.53
C GLN A 172 -13.77 19.53 -25.90
N GLU A 173 -13.93 20.83 -26.12
CA GLU A 173 -12.83 21.73 -26.45
C GLU A 173 -11.92 21.94 -25.23
N GLN A 174 -12.51 22.17 -24.06
CA GLN A 174 -11.82 22.25 -22.78
C GLN A 174 -11.03 20.98 -22.49
N ILE A 175 -11.66 19.80 -22.65
CA ILE A 175 -10.97 18.51 -22.45
C ILE A 175 -9.82 18.33 -23.44
N ASN A 176 -10.04 18.60 -24.73
CA ASN A 176 -9.00 18.48 -25.75
C ASN A 176 -7.80 19.38 -25.45
N LYS A 177 -8.04 20.58 -24.92
CA LYS A 177 -6.99 21.52 -24.53
C LYS A 177 -6.14 20.94 -23.40
N ILE A 178 -6.74 20.42 -22.32
CA ILE A 178 -5.92 19.86 -21.23
C ILE A 178 -5.29 18.52 -21.63
N ASN A 179 -5.90 17.73 -22.53
CA ASN A 179 -5.26 16.54 -23.09
C ASN A 179 -3.98 16.89 -23.85
N SER A 180 -4.03 17.91 -24.72
CA SER A 180 -2.85 18.38 -25.45
C SER A 180 -1.75 18.85 -24.50
N GLU A 181 -2.12 19.59 -23.44
CA GLU A 181 -1.18 19.98 -22.38
C GLU A 181 -0.63 18.75 -21.63
N GLY A 182 -1.47 17.77 -21.35
CA GLY A 182 -1.14 16.53 -20.65
C GLY A 182 -0.09 15.71 -21.37
N GLU A 183 -0.16 15.60 -22.70
CA GLU A 183 0.88 14.93 -23.49
C GLU A 183 2.24 15.61 -23.33
N ASP A 184 2.29 16.95 -23.31
CA ASP A 184 3.52 17.69 -23.07
C ASP A 184 4.02 17.52 -21.64
N ARG A 185 3.11 17.59 -20.66
CA ARG A 185 3.45 17.42 -19.24
C ARG A 185 4.03 16.04 -18.97
N TYR A 186 3.40 14.98 -19.46
CA TYR A 186 3.80 13.61 -19.14
C TYR A 186 5.13 13.25 -19.80
N ARG A 187 5.36 13.69 -21.04
CA ARG A 187 6.66 13.59 -21.71
C ARG A 187 7.81 14.24 -20.92
N ASN A 188 7.50 15.31 -20.18
CA ASN A 188 8.47 16.07 -19.38
C ASN A 188 8.40 15.75 -17.88
N PHE A 189 7.71 14.69 -17.46
CA PHE A 189 7.52 14.32 -16.04
C PHE A 189 6.98 15.47 -15.18
N THR A 190 6.14 16.32 -15.76
CA THR A 190 5.49 17.43 -15.05
C THR A 190 4.24 16.91 -14.34
N PRO A 191 4.15 17.02 -13.01
CA PRO A 191 3.04 16.51 -12.20
C PRO A 191 1.74 17.31 -12.42
N PRO A 192 0.56 16.83 -12.00
CA PRO A 192 0.29 15.48 -11.56
C PRO A 192 -0.17 14.57 -12.71
N GLY A 193 -0.13 13.26 -12.49
CA GLY A 193 -0.69 12.23 -13.36
C GLY A 193 0.29 11.59 -14.33
N PHE A 194 1.56 12.00 -14.40
CA PHE A 194 2.51 11.39 -15.35
C PHE A 194 2.76 9.89 -15.07
N ASN A 195 2.49 9.44 -13.83
CA ASN A 195 2.54 8.02 -13.48
C ASN A 195 1.41 7.19 -14.14
N ASP A 196 0.38 7.84 -14.68
CA ASP A 196 -0.79 7.23 -15.30
C ASP A 196 -0.76 7.23 -16.84
N GLU A 197 0.34 7.67 -17.47
CA GLU A 197 0.53 7.75 -18.92
C GLU A 197 0.15 6.45 -19.68
N LYS A 198 0.31 5.30 -19.03
CA LYS A 198 0.02 3.98 -19.62
C LYS A 198 -1.46 3.62 -19.67
N LYS A 199 -2.35 4.37 -19.02
CA LYS A 199 -3.79 4.13 -19.11
C LYS A 199 -4.26 4.48 -20.53
N SER A 200 -4.83 3.53 -21.25
CA SER A 200 -5.33 3.71 -22.62
C SER A 200 -6.86 3.74 -22.71
N SER A 201 -7.56 3.62 -21.58
CA SER A 201 -9.01 3.63 -21.54
C SER A 201 -9.56 5.05 -21.74
N ARG A 202 -10.76 5.09 -22.32
CA ARG A 202 -11.53 6.32 -22.53
C ARG A 202 -12.88 6.20 -21.86
N SER A 203 -13.37 7.35 -21.45
CA SER A 203 -14.63 7.47 -20.73
C SER A 203 -15.52 8.48 -21.41
N TYR A 204 -16.83 8.30 -21.30
CA TYR A 204 -17.81 9.14 -21.95
C TYR A 204 -18.87 9.59 -20.95
N TYR A 205 -19.16 10.88 -20.97
CA TYR A 205 -20.24 11.46 -20.18
C TYR A 205 -20.84 12.66 -20.90
N SER A 206 -22.16 12.70 -21.03
CA SER A 206 -22.91 13.85 -21.53
C SER A 206 -22.38 14.48 -22.84
N GLY A 207 -21.95 13.66 -23.79
CA GLY A 207 -21.43 14.14 -25.08
C GLY A 207 -19.91 14.38 -25.12
N VAL A 208 -19.21 14.16 -24.02
CA VAL A 208 -17.78 14.47 -23.88
C VAL A 208 -16.98 13.20 -23.61
N PHE A 209 -15.87 13.06 -24.33
CA PHE A 209 -14.90 11.99 -24.19
C PHE A 209 -13.71 12.45 -23.36
N PHE A 210 -13.37 11.65 -22.36
CA PHE A 210 -12.25 11.81 -21.44
C PHE A 210 -11.22 10.72 -21.71
N GLU A 211 -9.94 11.04 -21.57
CA GLU A 211 -8.88 10.04 -21.56
C GLU A 211 -8.46 9.76 -20.12
N ASP A 212 -8.60 8.52 -19.67
CA ASP A 212 -8.48 8.18 -18.24
C ASP A 212 -7.06 8.39 -17.70
N LYS A 213 -6.04 8.44 -18.57
CA LYS A 213 -4.67 8.81 -18.20
C LYS A 213 -4.56 10.24 -17.67
N PHE A 214 -5.46 11.15 -18.06
CA PHE A 214 -5.43 12.56 -17.66
C PHE A 214 -6.36 12.88 -16.48
N GLY A 215 -6.95 11.88 -15.82
CA GLY A 215 -7.86 12.07 -14.68
C GLY A 215 -7.30 13.00 -13.60
N ASP A 216 -6.09 12.70 -13.11
CA ASP A 216 -5.37 13.53 -12.13
C ASP A 216 -5.17 14.97 -12.62
N LEU A 217 -4.91 15.16 -13.91
CA LEU A 217 -4.71 16.47 -14.51
C LEU A 217 -6.03 17.26 -14.64
N TYR A 218 -7.14 16.60 -15.01
CA TYR A 218 -8.48 17.23 -15.02
C TYR A 218 -8.82 17.76 -13.62
N LEU A 219 -8.69 16.91 -12.60
CA LEU A 219 -8.89 17.30 -11.20
C LEU A 219 -8.02 18.49 -10.81
N TRP A 220 -6.72 18.43 -11.13
CA TRP A 220 -5.77 19.48 -10.78
C TRP A 220 -6.09 20.84 -11.43
N LYS A 221 -6.52 20.84 -12.71
CA LYS A 221 -6.93 22.07 -13.39
C LYS A 221 -8.17 22.69 -12.75
N GLU A 222 -9.14 21.87 -12.34
CA GLU A 222 -10.32 22.35 -11.62
C GLU A 222 -9.99 22.88 -10.22
N VAL A 223 -9.06 22.25 -9.50
CA VAL A 223 -8.54 22.74 -8.20
C VAL A 223 -7.92 24.13 -8.38
N ILE A 224 -7.07 24.32 -9.38
CA ILE A 224 -6.48 25.63 -9.69
C ILE A 224 -7.57 26.64 -10.02
N GLU A 225 -8.55 26.29 -10.86
CA GLU A 225 -9.62 27.22 -11.24
C GLU A 225 -10.45 27.67 -10.03
N LYS A 226 -10.89 26.74 -9.17
CA LYS A 226 -11.62 27.08 -7.95
C LYS A 226 -10.79 27.94 -6.99
N SER A 227 -9.47 27.76 -6.96
CA SER A 227 -8.56 28.52 -6.09
C SER A 227 -8.38 30.00 -6.50
N LYS A 228 -8.80 30.39 -7.72
CA LYS A 228 -8.71 31.78 -8.19
C LYS A 228 -9.72 32.73 -7.55
N SER A 229 -10.79 32.20 -6.96
CA SER A 229 -11.83 33.01 -6.31
C SER A 229 -11.23 33.92 -5.23
N GLU A 230 -11.61 35.20 -5.21
CA GLU A 230 -11.11 36.19 -4.25
C GLU A 230 -11.43 35.84 -2.78
N ASN A 231 -12.48 35.03 -2.58
CA ASN A 231 -12.90 34.55 -1.27
C ASN A 231 -12.11 33.33 -0.79
N VAL A 232 -11.21 32.78 -1.61
CA VAL A 232 -10.36 31.64 -1.25
C VAL A 232 -8.93 32.12 -0.98
N LYS A 233 -8.48 31.90 0.25
CA LYS A 233 -7.11 32.18 0.70
C LYS A 233 -6.35 30.93 1.09
N ASN A 234 -7.05 29.85 1.43
CA ASN A 234 -6.42 28.57 1.73
C ASN A 234 -7.10 27.48 0.92
N VAL A 235 -6.32 26.55 0.39
CA VAL A 235 -6.83 25.35 -0.28
C VAL A 235 -6.28 24.13 0.44
N VAL A 236 -7.17 23.24 0.84
CA VAL A 236 -6.84 21.93 1.41
C VAL A 236 -7.39 20.88 0.46
N LEU A 237 -6.52 20.19 -0.27
CA LEU A 237 -6.89 19.03 -1.08
C LEU A 237 -6.77 17.77 -0.21
N ILE A 238 -7.84 16.99 -0.13
CA ILE A 238 -7.90 15.71 0.56
C ILE A 238 -7.83 14.61 -0.50
N SER A 239 -6.73 13.87 -0.54
CA SER A 239 -6.50 12.76 -1.46
C SER A 239 -5.67 11.68 -0.78
N ASP A 240 -6.08 10.43 -0.97
CA ASP A 240 -5.31 9.25 -0.55
C ASP A 240 -4.30 8.78 -1.61
N ASP A 241 -4.18 9.50 -2.72
CA ASP A 241 -3.11 9.27 -3.67
C ASP A 241 -1.76 9.52 -2.99
N ARG A 242 -0.84 8.57 -3.06
CA ARG A 242 0.52 8.65 -2.46
C ARG A 242 1.62 8.63 -3.50
N LYS A 243 1.27 8.80 -4.77
CA LYS A 243 2.25 8.82 -5.85
C LYS A 243 3.20 10.02 -5.69
N SER A 244 4.42 9.82 -6.17
CA SER A 244 5.50 10.82 -6.15
C SER A 244 5.24 12.08 -6.97
N ASP A 245 4.30 12.03 -7.92
CA ASP A 245 3.85 13.18 -8.69
C ASP A 245 2.89 14.08 -7.91
N TRP A 246 2.39 13.61 -6.76
CA TRP A 246 1.62 14.42 -5.81
C TRP A 246 2.42 14.84 -4.59
N TRP A 247 3.29 13.95 -4.08
CA TRP A 247 3.97 14.13 -2.80
C TRP A 247 5.48 14.29 -2.92
N TYR A 248 6.04 15.18 -2.11
CA TYR A 248 7.46 15.16 -1.81
C TYR A 248 7.77 14.07 -0.77
N ILE A 249 8.43 13.02 -1.25
CA ILE A 249 8.83 11.85 -0.46
C ILE A 249 10.38 11.82 -0.43
N PRO A 250 11.01 12.45 0.58
CA PRO A 250 12.46 12.34 0.74
C PRO A 250 12.83 10.93 1.17
N GLU A 251 14.00 10.49 0.75
CA GLU A 251 14.46 9.11 0.88
C GLU A 251 14.32 8.57 2.32
N LYS A 252 13.76 7.35 2.44
CA LYS A 252 13.50 6.59 3.67
C LYS A 252 12.50 7.23 4.66
N ASN A 253 11.72 8.23 4.24
CA ASN A 253 10.82 8.96 5.14
C ASN A 253 9.37 9.00 4.64
N LYS A 254 8.45 9.19 5.59
CA LYS A 254 7.04 9.50 5.31
C LYS A 254 6.93 10.76 4.41
N PRO A 255 5.88 10.87 3.58
CA PRO A 255 5.62 12.06 2.78
C PRO A 255 5.70 13.33 3.63
N LYS A 256 6.52 14.31 3.21
CA LYS A 256 6.71 15.55 3.99
C LYS A 256 5.75 16.67 3.61
N GLY A 257 5.06 16.54 2.48
CA GLY A 257 4.11 17.53 1.97
C GLY A 257 3.91 17.39 0.46
N PRO A 258 3.08 18.26 -0.14
CA PRO A 258 2.87 18.26 -1.57
C PRO A 258 4.15 18.58 -2.34
N LEU A 259 4.29 18.00 -3.53
CA LEU A 259 5.41 18.24 -4.42
C LEU A 259 5.53 19.74 -4.76
N GLU A 260 6.75 20.27 -4.76
CA GLU A 260 7.01 21.70 -4.92
C GLU A 260 6.42 22.26 -6.22
N ALA A 261 6.44 21.48 -7.30
CA ALA A 261 5.97 21.91 -8.61
C ALA A 261 4.45 22.19 -8.60
N LEU A 262 3.68 21.36 -7.89
CA LEU A 262 2.24 21.56 -7.67
C LEU A 262 2.01 22.83 -6.85
N GLN A 263 2.74 22.99 -5.74
CA GLN A 263 2.60 24.18 -4.90
C GLN A 263 2.95 25.45 -5.69
N THR A 264 4.03 25.42 -6.46
CA THR A 264 4.48 26.54 -7.30
C THR A 264 3.44 26.87 -8.37
N GLU A 265 2.87 25.88 -9.04
CA GLU A 265 1.84 26.08 -10.06
C GLU A 265 0.57 26.70 -9.46
N ILE A 266 0.05 26.17 -8.35
CA ILE A 266 -1.18 26.72 -7.76
C ILE A 266 -0.96 28.13 -7.23
N TYR A 267 0.16 28.43 -6.56
CA TYR A 267 0.46 29.80 -6.11
C TYR A 267 0.67 30.78 -7.26
N LYS A 268 1.21 30.34 -8.40
CA LYS A 268 1.41 31.18 -9.58
C LYS A 268 0.09 31.50 -10.30
N ASN A 269 -0.87 30.58 -10.27
CA ASN A 269 -2.13 30.68 -11.01
C ASN A 269 -3.33 31.09 -10.15
N SER A 270 -3.12 31.45 -8.89
CA SER A 270 -4.18 31.83 -7.94
C SER A 270 -3.73 32.92 -6.96
N HIS A 271 -4.65 33.37 -6.10
CA HIS A 271 -4.38 34.38 -5.06
C HIS A 271 -4.33 33.80 -3.64
N ILE A 272 -4.11 32.48 -3.54
CA ILE A 272 -4.10 31.77 -2.27
C ILE A 272 -2.80 32.01 -1.50
N GLU A 273 -2.94 32.02 -0.18
CA GLU A 273 -1.86 32.17 0.77
C GLU A 273 -1.28 30.82 1.16
N ASN A 274 -2.13 29.79 1.30
CA ASN A 274 -1.73 28.46 1.73
C ASN A 274 -2.34 27.37 0.87
N PHE A 275 -1.53 26.38 0.49
CA PHE A 275 -1.97 25.12 -0.10
C PHE A 275 -1.53 23.96 0.79
N LYS A 276 -2.42 23.00 0.99
CA LYS A 276 -2.16 21.80 1.76
C LYS A 276 -2.74 20.58 1.06
N LEU A 277 -1.97 19.50 1.07
CA LEU A 277 -2.41 18.18 0.63
C LEU A 277 -2.48 17.28 1.87
N LEU A 278 -3.63 16.66 2.09
CA LEU A 278 -3.89 15.76 3.20
C LEU A 278 -4.39 14.43 2.68
N ASN A 279 -3.91 13.34 3.28
CA ASN A 279 -4.61 12.07 3.18
C ASN A 279 -5.78 12.03 4.18
N GLN A 280 -6.73 11.12 3.98
CA GLN A 280 -7.96 11.02 4.77
C GLN A 280 -7.70 10.78 6.27
N SER A 281 -6.68 9.99 6.63
CA SER A 281 -6.29 9.80 8.04
C SER A 281 -5.76 11.08 8.70
N SER A 282 -4.94 11.86 7.98
CA SER A 282 -4.43 13.16 8.45
C SER A 282 -5.54 14.20 8.52
N PHE A 283 -6.49 14.16 7.58
CA PHE A 283 -7.68 14.99 7.60
C PHE A 283 -8.51 14.75 8.87
N LEU A 284 -8.78 13.49 9.23
CA LEU A 284 -9.49 13.16 10.47
C LEU A 284 -8.71 13.60 11.72
N TYR A 285 -7.40 13.35 11.75
CA TYR A 285 -6.54 13.78 12.86
C TYR A 285 -6.58 15.31 13.06
N GLU A 286 -6.43 16.07 11.97
CA GLU A 286 -6.46 17.54 12.02
C GLU A 286 -7.85 18.09 12.35
N ALA A 287 -8.92 17.47 11.84
CA ALA A 287 -10.29 17.82 12.22
C ALA A 287 -10.50 17.67 13.73
N LYS A 288 -10.09 16.53 14.32
CA LYS A 288 -10.14 16.29 15.77
C LYS A 288 -9.36 17.33 16.56
N LYS A 289 -8.17 17.70 16.08
CA LYS A 289 -7.25 18.61 16.79
C LYS A 289 -7.68 20.08 16.70
N TYR A 290 -8.13 20.53 15.53
CA TYR A 290 -8.26 21.96 15.23
C TYR A 290 -9.70 22.45 15.09
N ARG A 291 -10.68 21.55 14.97
CA ARG A 291 -12.09 21.92 14.82
C ARG A 291 -12.88 21.59 16.09
N LYS A 292 -13.44 22.63 16.70
CA LYS A 292 -14.28 22.48 17.90
C LYS A 292 -15.57 21.72 17.57
N GLY A 293 -15.98 20.82 18.46
CA GLY A 293 -17.22 20.05 18.33
C GLY A 293 -17.11 18.80 17.47
N ILE A 294 -15.94 18.52 16.88
CA ILE A 294 -15.67 17.27 16.18
C ILE A 294 -15.01 16.30 17.15
N ASN A 295 -15.70 15.18 17.42
CA ASN A 295 -15.13 14.05 18.11
C ASN A 295 -14.91 12.92 17.10
N ILE A 296 -13.69 12.38 17.06
CA ILE A 296 -13.30 11.30 16.14
C ILE A 296 -12.66 10.18 16.96
N HIS A 297 -13.13 8.97 16.72
CA HIS A 297 -12.63 7.76 17.35
C HIS A 297 -11.24 7.41 16.81
N GLU A 298 -10.38 6.89 17.68
CA GLU A 298 -9.02 6.51 17.27
C GLU A 298 -9.03 5.32 16.32
N GLU A 299 -10.02 4.44 16.50
CA GLU A 299 -10.33 3.30 15.62
C GLU A 299 -10.59 3.77 14.19
N SER A 300 -11.31 4.87 14.00
CA SER A 300 -11.60 5.46 12.69
C SER A 300 -10.33 5.90 11.97
N VAL A 301 -9.40 6.52 12.70
CA VAL A 301 -8.10 6.92 12.13
C VAL A 301 -7.27 5.69 11.75
N LYS A 302 -7.23 4.66 12.62
CA LYS A 302 -6.50 3.40 12.37
C LYS A 302 -7.06 2.64 11.17
N GLU A 303 -8.38 2.59 11.04
CA GLU A 303 -9.04 1.92 9.92
C GLU A 303 -8.72 2.58 8.58
N ILE A 304 -8.80 3.91 8.51
CA ILE A 304 -8.44 4.64 7.28
C ILE A 304 -6.96 4.44 6.93
N GLN A 305 -6.06 4.41 7.91
CA GLN A 305 -4.66 4.08 7.66
C GLN A 305 -4.49 2.66 7.09
N ALA A 306 -5.28 1.70 7.54
CA ALA A 306 -5.28 0.34 6.99
C ALA A 306 -5.80 0.30 5.54
N ILE A 307 -6.91 0.98 5.23
CA ILE A 307 -7.47 1.10 3.88
C ILE A 307 -6.46 1.74 2.92
N GLN A 308 -5.79 2.82 3.35
CA GLN A 308 -4.75 3.47 2.57
C GLN A 308 -3.57 2.52 2.26
N SER A 309 -3.18 1.70 3.24
CA SER A 309 -2.10 0.72 3.08
C SER A 309 -2.50 -0.41 2.13
N GLU A 310 -3.75 -0.87 2.18
CA GLU A 310 -4.27 -1.88 1.27
C GLU A 310 -4.32 -1.39 -0.19
N ASN A 311 -4.82 -0.18 -0.44
CA ASN A 311 -4.86 0.42 -1.78
C ASN A 311 -3.46 0.49 -2.40
N HIS A 312 -2.46 0.80 -1.56
CA HIS A 312 -1.06 0.82 -1.95
C HIS A 312 -0.54 -0.58 -2.31
N ASP A 313 -0.81 -1.59 -1.49
CA ASP A 313 -0.41 -2.98 -1.75
C ASP A 313 -1.10 -3.54 -3.01
N GLU A 314 -2.35 -3.17 -3.27
CA GLU A 314 -3.11 -3.59 -4.45
C GLU A 314 -2.55 -2.96 -5.73
N PHE A 315 -2.16 -1.67 -5.68
CA PHE A 315 -1.45 -1.02 -6.77
C PHE A 315 -0.18 -1.80 -7.14
N ILE A 316 0.63 -2.17 -6.15
CA ILE A 316 1.88 -2.91 -6.38
C ILE A 316 1.60 -4.28 -7.02
N LYS A 317 0.63 -5.03 -6.50
CA LYS A 317 0.24 -6.34 -7.06
C LYS A 317 -0.21 -6.23 -8.52
N LYS A 318 -1.07 -5.27 -8.84
CA LYS A 318 -1.54 -5.04 -10.23
C LYS A 318 -0.39 -4.66 -11.15
N TYR A 319 0.53 -3.84 -10.64
CA TYR A 319 1.73 -3.46 -11.35
C TYR A 319 2.68 -4.65 -11.59
N GLU A 320 2.88 -5.52 -10.61
CA GLU A 320 3.70 -6.74 -10.73
C GLU A 320 3.13 -7.71 -11.76
N ALA A 321 1.80 -7.85 -11.80
CA ALA A 321 1.08 -8.72 -12.74
C ALA A 321 1.02 -8.17 -14.19
N SER A 322 1.47 -6.94 -14.45
CA SER A 322 1.45 -6.35 -15.80
C SER A 322 2.52 -6.98 -16.72
N ASP A 323 2.26 -7.03 -18.03
CA ASP A 323 3.19 -7.54 -19.06
C ASP A 323 4.41 -6.63 -19.33
N LEU A 324 4.70 -5.68 -18.42
CA LEU A 324 5.80 -4.74 -18.56
C LEU A 324 7.16 -5.43 -18.41
N SER A 325 8.15 -5.00 -19.20
CA SER A 325 9.52 -5.51 -19.06
C SER A 325 10.11 -5.13 -17.70
N ARG A 326 11.04 -5.94 -17.17
CA ARG A 326 11.69 -5.70 -15.87
C ARG A 326 12.32 -4.30 -15.78
N HIS A 327 12.85 -3.77 -16.88
CA HIS A 327 13.39 -2.42 -16.95
C HIS A 327 12.30 -1.34 -16.85
N GLN A 328 11.21 -1.49 -17.59
CA GLN A 328 10.06 -0.57 -17.54
C GLN A 328 9.38 -0.60 -16.17
N LYS A 329 9.28 -1.79 -15.58
CA LYS A 329 8.88 -1.99 -14.20
C LYS A 329 9.78 -1.15 -13.28
N ASN A 330 11.07 -1.44 -13.24
CA ASN A 330 11.99 -0.75 -12.32
C ASN A 330 11.96 0.77 -12.46
N LYS A 331 11.81 1.29 -13.68
CA LYS A 331 11.66 2.74 -13.93
C LYS A 331 10.40 3.31 -13.28
N ILE A 332 9.24 2.66 -13.40
CA ILE A 332 7.99 3.11 -12.77
C ILE A 332 8.08 3.06 -11.26
N MET A 333 8.64 2.01 -10.66
CA MET A 333 8.72 1.94 -9.20
C MET A 333 9.73 2.94 -8.63
N LYS A 334 10.83 3.19 -9.34
CA LYS A 334 11.73 4.31 -9.02
C LYS A 334 11.06 5.67 -9.17
N LEU A 335 10.15 5.82 -10.13
CA LEU A 335 9.36 7.04 -10.25
C LEU A 335 8.38 7.14 -9.08
N PHE A 336 7.64 6.07 -8.77
CA PHE A 336 6.59 6.04 -7.75
C PHE A 336 7.11 6.23 -6.31
N TYR A 337 8.25 5.61 -5.97
CA TYR A 337 8.85 5.63 -4.62
C TYR A 337 10.09 6.54 -4.51
N GLY A 338 10.65 7.01 -5.63
CA GLY A 338 12.00 7.57 -5.65
C GLY A 338 13.08 6.46 -5.72
N GLU A 339 14.29 6.81 -6.20
CA GLU A 339 15.34 5.82 -6.52
C GLU A 339 15.78 4.95 -5.34
N ASN A 340 15.79 5.49 -4.12
CA ASN A 340 16.30 4.79 -2.94
C ASN A 340 15.24 4.01 -2.15
N GLU A 341 13.95 4.35 -2.28
CA GLU A 341 12.87 3.59 -1.66
C GLU A 341 12.39 2.43 -2.57
N TYR A 342 12.58 2.54 -3.90
CA TYR A 342 12.54 1.37 -4.78
C TYR A 342 13.49 0.27 -4.32
N ASN A 343 14.71 0.64 -3.91
CA ASN A 343 15.69 -0.30 -3.39
C ASN A 343 15.31 -0.87 -2.02
N THR A 344 14.36 -0.30 -1.27
CA THR A 344 13.86 -0.89 0.00
C THR A 344 12.57 -1.69 -0.19
N VAL A 345 11.67 -1.24 -1.07
CA VAL A 345 10.41 -1.92 -1.44
C VAL A 345 10.67 -3.20 -2.23
N LYS A 346 11.69 -3.23 -3.11
CA LYS A 346 12.17 -4.44 -3.79
C LYS A 346 12.52 -5.60 -2.83
N TYR A 347 12.81 -5.30 -1.55
CA TYR A 347 13.25 -6.28 -0.55
C TYR A 347 12.32 -6.37 0.68
N ASN A 348 11.07 -5.94 0.56
CA ASN A 348 10.08 -6.08 1.64
C ASN A 348 9.50 -7.52 1.63
N PRO A 349 9.58 -8.29 2.73
CA PRO A 349 9.26 -9.73 2.75
C PRO A 349 7.80 -10.09 2.46
N LYS A 350 6.84 -9.15 2.54
CA LYS A 350 5.46 -9.37 2.05
C LYS A 350 5.34 -9.37 0.51
N PHE A 351 6.39 -8.95 -0.20
CA PHE A 351 6.50 -8.89 -1.67
C PHE A 351 7.20 -10.10 -2.29
N ILE A 352 7.67 -11.04 -1.46
CA ILE A 352 8.38 -12.26 -1.92
C ILE A 352 7.44 -13.47 -1.92
N ASP A 353 6.26 -13.37 -1.28
CA ASP A 353 5.38 -14.52 -1.00
C ASP A 353 4.42 -14.92 -2.13
N ARG A 354 4.65 -14.48 -3.38
CA ARG A 354 3.89 -14.98 -4.53
C ARG A 354 4.81 -15.31 -5.69
N GLU A 355 5.01 -16.62 -5.85
CA GLU A 355 5.53 -17.32 -7.02
C GLU A 355 6.58 -16.54 -7.83
N ILE A 356 7.85 -16.69 -7.44
CA ILE A 356 8.90 -16.69 -8.46
C ILE A 356 8.43 -17.72 -9.50
N PRO A 357 8.22 -17.33 -10.77
CA PRO A 357 7.84 -18.30 -11.77
C PRO A 357 8.91 -19.38 -11.71
N LEU A 358 8.50 -20.61 -11.41
CA LEU A 358 9.22 -21.78 -11.88
C LEU A 358 9.51 -21.44 -13.35
N VAL A 359 10.78 -21.16 -13.67
CA VAL A 359 11.20 -21.20 -15.06
C VAL A 359 10.88 -22.63 -15.45
N SER A 360 9.75 -22.81 -16.14
CA SER A 360 9.37 -24.09 -16.69
C SER A 360 10.53 -24.45 -17.61
N PHE A 361 11.34 -25.41 -17.19
CA PHE A 361 12.24 -26.12 -18.07
C PHE A 361 11.36 -26.94 -19.00
N THR A 362 10.71 -26.27 -19.95
CA THR A 362 10.09 -26.95 -21.08
C THR A 362 11.23 -27.28 -22.03
N GLU A 363 11.42 -28.58 -22.18
CA GLU A 363 12.30 -29.20 -23.14
C GLU A 363 12.12 -28.56 -24.51
N SER A 364 13.12 -27.83 -25.00
CA SER A 364 13.41 -27.78 -26.43
C SER A 364 14.77 -27.15 -26.72
N SER A 365 15.43 -27.75 -27.71
CA SER A 365 16.67 -27.34 -28.39
C SER A 365 18.00 -27.75 -27.73
N SER A 366 18.42 -28.93 -28.15
CA SER A 366 19.79 -29.30 -28.50
C SER A 366 20.77 -28.13 -28.72
N HIS A 367 21.58 -27.79 -27.72
CA HIS A 367 23.01 -27.42 -27.85
C HIS A 367 23.65 -27.29 -26.45
N ILE A 368 24.51 -28.26 -26.14
CA ILE A 368 25.16 -28.53 -24.85
C ILE A 368 26.19 -27.47 -24.35
N PRO A 369 26.63 -26.41 -25.08
CA PRO A 369 27.49 -25.36 -24.50
C PRO A 369 26.78 -24.24 -23.72
N SER A 370 25.43 -24.25 -23.63
CA SER A 370 24.63 -23.13 -23.12
C SER A 370 24.12 -23.29 -21.68
N GLN A 371 24.17 -24.50 -21.12
CA GLN A 371 23.71 -24.80 -19.76
C GLN A 371 24.77 -24.45 -18.71
N ASP A 372 26.04 -24.76 -18.97
CA ASP A 372 27.14 -24.43 -18.06
C ASP A 372 27.30 -22.93 -17.87
N ARG A 373 27.18 -22.10 -18.93
CA ARG A 373 27.24 -20.63 -18.78
C ARG A 373 26.06 -20.07 -17.98
N LYS A 374 24.88 -20.68 -18.09
CA LYS A 374 23.70 -20.30 -17.30
C LYS A 374 23.88 -20.69 -15.84
N LEU A 375 24.50 -21.84 -15.57
CA LEU A 375 24.85 -22.32 -14.23
C LEU A 375 25.97 -21.47 -13.61
N THR A 376 27.03 -21.13 -14.35
CA THR A 376 28.10 -20.23 -13.89
C THR A 376 27.57 -18.83 -13.62
N TYR A 377 26.70 -18.30 -14.48
CA TYR A 377 26.07 -17.00 -14.25
C TYR A 377 25.19 -17.02 -13.00
N ALA A 378 24.35 -18.06 -12.84
CA ALA A 378 23.54 -18.23 -11.64
C ALA A 378 24.42 -18.37 -10.38
N SER A 379 25.51 -19.13 -10.45
CA SER A 379 26.48 -19.30 -9.35
C SER A 379 27.16 -17.99 -8.97
N ASN A 380 27.61 -17.19 -9.94
CA ASN A 380 28.28 -15.91 -9.69
C ASN A 380 27.32 -14.86 -9.12
N VAL A 381 26.05 -14.87 -9.56
CA VAL A 381 25.00 -14.01 -8.98
C VAL A 381 24.73 -14.39 -7.52
N LEU A 382 24.65 -15.69 -7.24
CA LEU A 382 24.50 -16.22 -5.87
C LEU A 382 25.70 -15.87 -4.99
N GLU A 383 26.93 -15.99 -5.49
CA GLU A 383 28.16 -15.67 -4.75
C GLU A 383 28.27 -14.18 -4.43
N HIS A 384 27.89 -13.31 -5.37
CA HIS A 384 27.81 -11.87 -5.13
C HIS A 384 26.76 -11.54 -4.05
N GLU A 385 25.57 -12.15 -4.12
CA GLU A 385 24.53 -11.92 -3.12
C GLU A 385 25.00 -12.39 -1.73
N ILE A 386 25.65 -13.56 -1.62
CA ILE A 386 26.21 -14.09 -0.36
C ILE A 386 27.25 -13.14 0.25
N ASN A 387 28.15 -12.60 -0.56
CA ASN A 387 29.19 -11.69 -0.09
C ASN A 387 28.61 -10.35 0.38
N GLU A 388 27.63 -9.81 -0.34
CA GLU A 388 26.93 -8.58 0.07
C GLU A 388 26.19 -8.77 1.39
N PHE A 389 25.51 -9.92 1.57
CA PHE A 389 24.83 -10.26 2.82
C PHE A 389 25.80 -10.42 4.00
N SER A 390 26.93 -11.10 3.79
CA SER A 390 27.92 -11.34 4.85
C SER A 390 28.55 -10.04 5.35
N ASN A 391 28.86 -9.12 4.44
CA ASN A 391 29.38 -7.79 4.79
C ASN A 391 28.36 -6.98 5.61
N ARG A 392 27.09 -7.00 5.20
CA ARG A 392 26.04 -6.27 5.92
C ARG A 392 25.77 -6.86 7.31
N LEU A 393 25.88 -8.17 7.46
CA LEU A 393 25.77 -8.86 8.75
C LEU A 393 26.87 -8.39 9.71
N SER A 394 28.12 -8.37 9.25
CA SER A 394 29.27 -7.94 10.05
C SER A 394 29.12 -6.50 10.56
N GLU A 395 28.63 -5.60 9.72
CA GLU A 395 28.40 -4.19 10.07
C GLU A 395 27.35 -4.06 11.20
N LEU A 396 26.25 -4.81 11.09
CA LEU A 396 25.15 -4.76 12.06
C LEU A 396 25.52 -5.41 13.40
N THR A 397 26.29 -6.51 13.39
CA THR A 397 26.81 -7.14 14.61
C THR A 397 27.76 -6.20 15.36
N SER A 398 28.57 -5.43 14.65
CA SER A 398 29.45 -4.41 15.24
C SER A 398 28.63 -3.31 15.95
N GLN A 399 27.59 -2.79 15.29
CA GLN A 399 26.71 -1.77 15.86
C GLN A 399 25.96 -2.26 17.11
N PHE A 400 25.50 -3.52 17.11
CA PHE A 400 24.84 -4.11 18.27
C PHE A 400 25.78 -4.28 19.46
N SER A 401 27.03 -4.68 19.20
CA SER A 401 28.05 -4.85 20.24
C SER A 401 28.40 -3.50 20.91
N GLU A 402 28.46 -2.43 20.12
CA GLU A 402 28.72 -1.07 20.61
C GLU A 402 27.57 -0.54 21.48
N LEU A 403 26.32 -0.85 21.14
CA LEU A 403 25.14 -0.47 21.92
C LEU A 403 25.04 -1.24 23.24
N ASN A 404 25.34 -2.54 23.25
CA ASN A 404 25.40 -3.32 24.50
C ASN A 404 26.51 -2.83 25.44
N TYR A 405 27.65 -2.39 24.90
CA TYR A 405 28.71 -1.76 25.69
C TYR A 405 28.25 -0.44 26.33
N LYS A 406 27.47 0.38 25.60
CA LYS A 406 26.91 1.64 26.13
C LYS A 406 25.84 1.40 27.21
N LYS A 407 24.96 0.41 27.02
CA LYS A 407 23.91 0.02 27.98
C LYS A 407 24.45 -0.50 29.32
N LYS A 408 25.63 -1.13 29.32
CA LYS A 408 26.26 -1.62 30.55
C LYS A 408 26.83 -0.52 31.44
N ASN A 409 27.01 0.69 30.90
CA ASN A 409 27.69 1.81 31.57
C ASN A 409 26.77 2.98 31.96
N TYR A 410 25.50 3.00 31.50
CA TYR A 410 24.53 4.05 31.82
C TYR A 410 23.12 3.45 32.01
N HIS A 411 22.42 3.85 33.08
CA HIS A 411 21.01 3.51 33.34
C HIS A 411 20.17 4.80 33.25
N ASP A 412 19.31 4.89 32.23
CA ASP A 412 18.32 5.97 32.07
C ASP A 412 17.08 5.46 31.33
N ASP A 413 15.91 6.07 31.57
CA ASP A 413 14.61 5.60 31.05
C ASP A 413 14.41 5.89 29.55
N GLU A 414 15.18 6.82 28.96
CA GLU A 414 15.25 7.02 27.49
C GLU A 414 15.83 5.80 26.74
N PHE A 415 16.47 4.86 27.44
CA PHE A 415 17.05 3.66 26.82
C PHE A 415 16.01 2.57 26.52
N GLU A 416 14.83 2.55 27.15
CA GLU A 416 13.83 1.51 26.89
C GLU A 416 13.19 1.65 25.50
N GLU A 417 12.92 2.88 25.05
CA GLU A 417 12.32 3.12 23.72
C GLU A 417 13.34 2.82 22.60
N VAL A 418 14.61 3.19 22.81
CA VAL A 418 15.72 2.86 21.91
C VAL A 418 16.00 1.35 21.90
N ASP A 419 15.95 0.67 23.05
CA ASP A 419 16.13 -0.78 23.17
C ASP A 419 15.00 -1.56 22.49
N TYR A 420 13.74 -1.11 22.64
CA TYR A 420 12.61 -1.72 21.94
C TYR A 420 12.73 -1.58 20.41
N GLN A 421 13.12 -0.39 19.94
CA GLN A 421 13.29 -0.12 18.52
C GLN A 421 14.48 -0.88 17.92
N LEU A 422 15.55 -1.06 18.71
CA LEU A 422 16.71 -1.87 18.33
C LEU A 422 16.39 -3.37 18.34
N GLN A 423 15.68 -3.87 19.36
CA GLN A 423 15.21 -5.25 19.43
C GLN A 423 14.22 -5.58 18.30
N TYR A 424 13.36 -4.63 17.93
CA TYR A 424 12.46 -4.76 16.79
C TYR A 424 13.23 -4.86 15.47
N GLU A 425 14.21 -3.98 15.25
CA GLU A 425 15.07 -4.05 14.06
C GLU A 425 15.92 -5.33 14.03
N ILE A 426 16.42 -5.80 15.17
CA ILE A 426 17.14 -7.08 15.27
C ILE A 426 16.22 -8.26 14.99
N LYS A 427 15.01 -8.32 15.55
CA LYS A 427 14.02 -9.38 15.25
C LYS A 427 13.62 -9.38 13.77
N LYS A 428 13.43 -8.19 13.18
CA LYS A 428 13.16 -8.01 11.75
C LYS A 428 14.33 -8.49 10.89
N LEU A 429 15.57 -8.21 11.30
CA LEU A 429 16.79 -8.67 10.62
C LEU A 429 16.99 -10.19 10.77
N LEU A 430 16.80 -10.75 11.96
CA LEU A 430 16.85 -12.20 12.21
C LEU A 430 15.80 -12.96 11.40
N SER A 431 14.59 -12.42 11.30
CA SER A 431 13.53 -12.99 10.46
C SER A 431 13.92 -13.01 8.98
N ARG A 432 14.56 -11.94 8.49
CA ARG A 432 15.10 -11.88 7.12
C ARG A 432 16.25 -12.88 6.91
N ILE A 433 17.12 -13.03 7.90
CA ILE A 433 18.20 -14.03 7.88
C ILE A 433 17.63 -15.45 7.81
N GLN A 434 16.62 -15.79 8.62
CA GLN A 434 15.97 -17.11 8.61
C GLN A 434 15.31 -17.44 7.27
N ILE A 435 14.65 -16.46 6.64
CA ILE A 435 14.06 -16.61 5.31
C ILE A 435 15.15 -16.88 4.26
N ASN A 436 16.24 -16.12 4.27
CA ASN A 436 17.34 -16.29 3.32
C ASN A 436 18.09 -17.61 3.53
N ILE A 437 18.23 -18.10 4.77
CA ILE A 437 18.77 -19.44 5.06
C ILE A 437 17.89 -20.54 4.45
N LYS A 438 16.56 -20.38 4.51
CA LYS A 438 15.62 -21.34 3.92
C LYS A 438 15.74 -21.36 2.39
N ILE A 439 15.94 -20.20 1.77
CA ILE A 439 16.21 -20.05 0.34
C ILE A 439 17.53 -20.72 -0.05
N LEU A 440 18.61 -20.49 0.71
CA LEU A 440 19.92 -21.13 0.50
C LEU A 440 19.88 -22.66 0.65
N LYS A 441 19.16 -23.18 1.66
CA LYS A 441 18.96 -24.62 1.83
C LYS A 441 18.23 -25.25 0.65
N ASN A 442 17.24 -24.55 0.10
CA ASN A 442 16.48 -25.03 -1.06
C ASN A 442 17.36 -25.05 -2.34
N HIS A 443 18.18 -24.01 -2.56
CA HIS A 443 19.11 -23.98 -3.69
C HIS A 443 20.26 -24.99 -3.56
N LYS A 444 20.76 -25.23 -2.34
CA LYS A 444 21.73 -26.31 -2.08
C LYS A 444 21.14 -27.69 -2.43
N HIS A 445 19.90 -27.95 -2.02
CA HIS A 445 19.20 -29.19 -2.36
C HIS A 445 19.03 -29.37 -3.88
N GLN A 446 18.75 -28.28 -4.60
CA GLN A 446 18.67 -28.29 -6.06
C GLN A 446 20.05 -28.58 -6.69
N LEU A 447 21.11 -27.92 -6.23
CA LEU A 447 22.49 -28.18 -6.69
C LEU A 447 22.94 -29.61 -6.41
N GLU A 448 22.63 -30.17 -5.23
CA GLU A 448 22.92 -31.57 -4.89
C GLU A 448 22.14 -32.56 -5.76
N PHE A 449 20.89 -32.24 -6.10
CA PHE A 449 20.06 -33.02 -7.05
C PHE A 449 20.58 -32.95 -8.50
N PHE A 450 21.22 -31.84 -8.90
CA PHE A 450 21.85 -31.73 -10.22
C PHE A 450 23.22 -32.39 -10.26
N ASN A 451 24.03 -32.30 -9.19
CA ASN A 451 25.36 -32.94 -9.10
C ASN A 451 25.30 -34.47 -9.14
N THR A 452 24.20 -35.09 -8.70
CA THR A 452 24.00 -36.54 -8.85
C THR A 452 23.69 -36.97 -10.29
N ASN A 453 23.37 -36.02 -11.17
CA ASN A 453 22.94 -36.26 -12.55
C ASN A 453 23.87 -35.66 -13.63
N THR A 454 24.97 -35.00 -13.25
CA THR A 454 26.00 -34.48 -14.17
C THR A 454 27.41 -34.75 -13.64
N THR A 455 28.32 -35.27 -14.48
CA THR A 455 29.73 -35.59 -14.18
C THR A 455 30.63 -34.36 -14.02
N THR A 456 30.17 -33.32 -13.35
CA THR A 456 30.94 -32.09 -13.13
C THR A 456 31.03 -31.81 -11.64
N THR A 457 32.18 -32.09 -11.04
CA THR A 457 32.48 -31.75 -9.66
C THR A 457 32.53 -30.24 -9.49
N LEU A 458 31.48 -29.66 -8.90
CA LEU A 458 31.51 -28.31 -8.34
C LEU A 458 32.66 -28.21 -7.31
N THR A 459 33.41 -27.11 -7.36
CA THR A 459 34.65 -26.91 -6.61
C THR A 459 34.44 -27.00 -5.10
N SER A 460 35.39 -27.63 -4.41
CA SER A 460 35.37 -27.93 -2.97
C SER A 460 35.13 -26.72 -2.05
N ASP A 461 35.38 -25.52 -2.58
CA ASP A 461 35.34 -24.27 -1.82
C ASP A 461 33.90 -23.85 -1.48
N LEU A 462 32.95 -24.10 -2.40
CA LEU A 462 31.53 -23.77 -2.21
C LEU A 462 30.88 -24.56 -1.05
N TYR A 463 31.32 -25.81 -0.83
CA TYR A 463 30.85 -26.65 0.27
C TYR A 463 31.42 -26.21 1.62
N SER A 464 32.64 -25.67 1.62
CA SER A 464 33.29 -25.12 2.81
C SER A 464 32.57 -23.86 3.29
N ASP A 465 32.25 -22.95 2.38
CA ASP A 465 31.60 -21.68 2.69
C ASP A 465 30.17 -21.88 3.22
N LEU A 466 29.42 -22.82 2.63
CA LEU A 466 28.07 -23.21 3.11
C LEU A 466 28.09 -23.86 4.51
N ARG A 467 29.19 -24.53 4.87
CA ARG A 467 29.38 -25.14 6.19
C ARG A 467 29.74 -24.08 7.24
N GLU A 468 30.61 -23.14 6.89
CA GLU A 468 30.95 -22.01 7.76
C GLU A 468 29.74 -21.11 8.03
N CYS A 469 28.88 -20.90 7.02
CA CYS A 469 27.59 -20.23 7.21
C CYS A 469 26.66 -21.01 8.15
N ALA A 470 26.58 -22.34 8.04
CA ALA A 470 25.75 -23.17 8.91
C ALA A 470 26.18 -23.12 10.39
N GLU A 471 27.49 -23.14 10.65
CA GLU A 471 28.04 -23.02 12.01
C GLU A 471 27.77 -21.64 12.63
N LYS A 472 27.85 -20.55 11.85
CA LYS A 472 27.47 -19.20 12.29
C LYS A 472 25.97 -19.07 12.58
N ILE A 473 25.12 -19.79 11.84
CA ILE A 473 23.66 -19.84 12.04
C ILE A 473 23.31 -20.54 13.36
N ASP A 474 23.96 -21.65 13.69
CA ASP A 474 23.74 -22.36 14.94
C ASP A 474 24.14 -21.50 16.15
N ILE A 475 25.27 -20.78 16.06
CA ILE A 475 25.70 -19.81 17.08
C ILE A 475 24.66 -18.70 17.27
N LEU A 476 24.10 -18.14 16.18
CA LEU A 476 23.09 -17.08 16.26
C LEU A 476 21.73 -17.58 16.77
N SER A 477 21.36 -18.83 16.48
CA SER A 477 20.15 -19.46 17.00
C SER A 477 20.24 -19.82 18.49
N SER A 478 21.45 -19.86 19.04
CA SER A 478 21.72 -20.11 20.47
C SER A 478 21.58 -18.86 21.35
N PHE A 479 21.55 -17.66 20.77
CA PHE A 479 21.16 -16.43 21.46
C PHE A 479 19.64 -16.43 21.69
N ARG A 480 19.19 -17.06 22.79
CA ARG A 480 17.84 -16.86 23.32
C ARG A 480 17.78 -15.52 24.07
N MET A 481 16.98 -14.59 23.57
CA MET A 481 16.32 -13.56 24.38
C MET A 481 14.81 -13.73 24.24
#